data_AF-A0A7K4P6J6-F1
#
_entry.id   AF-A0A7K4P6J6-F1
#
_cell.length_a   1.000
_cell.length_b   1.000
_cell.length_c   1.000
_cell.angle_alpha   90.00
_cell.angle_beta   90.00
_cell.angle_gamma   90.00
#
_symmetry.space_group_name_H-M   'P 1'
#
loop_
_entity.id
_entity.type
_entity.pdbx_description
1 polymer ?
#
loop_
_entity_poly.entity_id
_entity_poly.type
_entity_poly.pdbx_seq_one_letter_code
_entity_poly.pdbx_strand_id
1 'polypeptide(L)'
;MSEHRGYEGNSLKFLKANQISVGDSVKILSDITYSGIIMPRYEHSDDKHIVLKLKNGYNIGLEIAKIEKIEKNQSTKKIIEKDEKIEKVAGLPKILLLSTGGTIASKIDYRTGAVTPVLTAEELNSSVPELAKIANIDAQVLFSEYSENIMPEHWLQIAEKINEYSKSDYTGIIIAHGTDTMHYTSSFLSFALAGFPIPIVLVGSQRSSDRASSDAALNLISATKFITESKTKGVYIVMHQDENDGTIACHLGTRVRKNHTSKRGAFQTIGDVPAFIIVEDQIQKNITEDFFKVNEFQPKIYLDTKVALVKYHPGYDPRLLDKIIEMGFRGIIFEGTGLGHVGKTMYESVKKANEKGIFLGMTSQCIDGRVRMTVYESGRDLLDLGIVPLENMIPEVALVKAMWAMGNSQNRDEVKKIMLENIASELSN
;
A
#
# COMPACT_ATOMS: atom_id res chain seq x y z
N MET A 1 17.82 2.73 17.01
CA MET A 1 16.83 1.92 17.75
C MET A 1 16.93 2.28 19.22
N SER A 2 15.81 2.45 19.94
CA SER A 2 15.87 2.80 21.37
C SER A 2 16.55 1.68 22.17
N GLU A 3 17.35 2.05 23.16
CA GLU A 3 18.17 1.10 23.93
C GLU A 3 17.35 0.06 24.70
N HIS A 4 16.05 0.31 24.91
CA HIS A 4 15.16 -0.53 25.72
C HIS A 4 13.82 -0.80 25.02
N ARG A 5 13.82 -0.95 23.69
CA ARG A 5 12.60 -1.12 22.88
C ARG A 5 11.69 -2.23 23.43
N GLY A 6 10.43 -1.89 23.71
CA GLY A 6 9.42 -2.82 24.19
C GLY A 6 9.36 -3.05 25.71
N TYR A 7 10.24 -2.42 26.48
CA TYR A 7 10.26 -2.55 27.94
C TYR A 7 9.68 -1.33 28.65
N GLU A 8 8.78 -1.59 29.60
CA GLU A 8 8.14 -0.57 30.43
C GLU A 8 8.12 -1.00 31.91
N GLY A 9 7.68 -0.09 32.79
CA GLY A 9 7.45 -0.39 34.21
C GLY A 9 8.65 -1.00 34.93
N ASN A 10 8.41 -2.12 35.63
CA ASN A 10 9.43 -2.82 36.41
C ASN A 10 10.56 -3.40 35.54
N SER A 11 10.23 -3.96 34.37
CA SER A 11 11.22 -4.50 33.43
C SER A 11 12.21 -3.46 32.92
N LEU A 12 11.73 -2.26 32.59
CA LEU A 12 12.60 -1.16 32.18
C LEU A 12 13.51 -0.70 33.33
N LYS A 13 12.95 -0.55 34.53
CA LYS A 13 13.73 -0.17 35.73
C LYS A 13 14.81 -1.20 36.04
N PHE A 14 14.48 -2.48 35.96
CA PHE A 14 15.42 -3.58 36.21
C PHE A 14 16.59 -3.56 35.21
N LEU A 15 16.31 -3.42 33.91
CA LEU A 15 17.36 -3.35 32.88
C LEU A 15 18.27 -2.12 33.06
N LYS A 16 17.68 -0.95 33.32
CA LYS A 16 18.44 0.29 33.58
C LYS A 16 19.32 0.19 34.83
N ALA A 17 18.79 -0.36 35.91
CA ALA A 17 19.54 -0.53 37.16
C ALA A 17 20.79 -1.41 36.98
N ASN A 18 20.73 -2.38 36.05
CA ASN A 18 21.84 -3.28 35.74
C ASN A 18 22.67 -2.83 34.53
N GLN A 19 22.41 -1.65 33.95
CA GLN A 19 23.13 -1.11 32.78
C GLN A 19 23.11 -2.04 31.56
N ILE A 20 21.96 -2.67 31.31
CA ILE A 20 21.76 -3.63 30.23
C ILE A 20 20.75 -3.10 29.23
N SER A 21 21.12 -3.15 27.96
CA SER A 21 20.31 -2.69 26.83
C SER A 21 19.95 -3.84 25.90
N VAL A 22 18.94 -3.63 25.06
CA VAL A 22 18.58 -4.55 23.97
C VAL A 22 19.79 -4.77 23.06
N GLY A 23 20.11 -6.03 22.78
CA GLY A 23 21.27 -6.46 22.00
C GLY A 23 22.51 -6.78 22.84
N ASP A 24 22.50 -6.51 24.14
CA ASP A 24 23.60 -6.93 25.02
C ASP A 24 23.60 -8.44 25.24
N SER A 25 24.80 -9.03 25.22
CA SER A 25 24.97 -10.40 25.69
C SER A 25 25.05 -10.41 27.21
N VAL A 26 24.24 -11.26 27.84
CA VAL A 26 24.14 -11.36 29.29
C VAL A 26 24.24 -12.82 29.76
N LYS A 27 24.58 -12.96 31.04
CA LYS A 27 24.47 -14.19 31.82
C LYS A 27 23.51 -13.90 32.98
N ILE A 28 22.45 -14.69 33.09
CA ILE A 28 21.38 -14.51 34.08
C ILE A 28 21.35 -15.76 34.96
N LEU A 29 21.38 -15.57 36.27
CA LEU A 29 21.14 -16.62 37.26
C LEU A 29 19.71 -16.48 37.79
N SER A 30 18.88 -17.51 37.59
CA SER A 30 17.60 -17.72 38.28
C SER A 30 17.60 -19.14 38.87
N ASP A 31 16.55 -19.93 38.63
CA ASP A 31 16.52 -21.38 38.87
C ASP A 31 17.71 -22.13 38.22
N ILE A 32 18.09 -21.72 37.01
CA ILE A 32 19.33 -22.13 36.35
C ILE A 32 20.06 -20.93 35.77
N THR A 33 21.29 -21.15 35.31
CA THR A 33 22.04 -20.12 34.61
C THR A 33 21.69 -20.09 33.12
N TYR A 34 21.14 -18.98 32.67
CA TYR A 34 20.89 -18.68 31.27
C TYR A 34 21.99 -17.79 30.70
N SER A 35 22.30 -17.96 29.41
CA SER A 35 23.18 -17.04 28.69
C SER A 35 22.63 -16.79 27.29
N GLY A 36 22.60 -15.52 26.89
CA GLY A 36 21.97 -15.12 25.66
C GLY A 36 22.11 -13.64 25.36
N ILE A 37 21.29 -13.16 24.43
CA ILE A 37 21.21 -11.75 24.04
C ILE A 37 19.86 -11.20 24.51
N ILE A 38 19.84 -10.02 25.13
CA ILE A 38 18.58 -9.35 25.48
C ILE A 38 17.86 -8.93 24.21
N MET A 39 16.62 -9.38 24.07
CA MET A 39 15.79 -9.11 22.90
C MET A 39 14.81 -7.99 23.21
N PRO A 40 14.37 -7.23 22.18
CA PRO A 40 13.23 -6.33 22.34
C PRO A 40 11.99 -7.15 22.71
N ARG A 41 11.07 -6.52 23.43
CA ARG A 41 9.80 -7.14 23.84
C ARG A 41 8.63 -6.53 23.09
N TYR A 42 7.51 -7.26 23.04
CA TYR A 42 6.27 -6.70 22.52
C TYR A 42 5.72 -5.66 23.50
N GLU A 43 5.46 -4.44 23.02
CA GLU A 43 5.17 -3.24 23.83
C GLU A 43 3.94 -3.38 24.76
N HIS A 44 3.01 -4.29 24.45
CA HIS A 44 1.82 -4.55 25.28
C HIS A 44 1.94 -5.79 26.19
N SER A 45 3.15 -6.30 26.39
CA SER A 45 3.37 -7.40 27.35
C SER A 45 3.38 -6.88 28.80
N ASP A 46 3.25 -7.76 29.79
CA ASP A 46 3.39 -7.38 31.20
C ASP A 46 4.75 -6.70 31.47
N ASP A 47 4.94 -6.05 32.63
CA ASP A 47 6.20 -5.42 32.99
C ASP A 47 7.10 -6.31 33.87
N LYS A 48 6.81 -7.62 33.96
CA LYS A 48 7.41 -8.57 34.91
C LYS A 48 8.48 -9.46 34.30
N HIS A 49 8.64 -9.48 32.99
CA HIS A 49 9.59 -10.37 32.31
C HIS A 49 10.62 -9.64 31.45
N ILE A 50 11.74 -10.32 31.21
CA ILE A 50 12.72 -9.98 30.17
C ILE A 50 12.79 -11.10 29.13
N VAL A 51 13.07 -10.74 27.87
CA VAL A 51 13.21 -11.71 26.77
C VAL A 51 14.68 -11.93 26.47
N LEU A 52 15.10 -13.20 26.50
CA LEU A 52 16.47 -13.62 26.23
C LEU A 52 16.50 -14.56 25.03
N LYS A 53 17.35 -14.28 24.04
CA LYS A 53 17.66 -15.22 22.95
C LYS A 53 18.85 -16.07 23.34
N LEU A 54 18.61 -17.37 23.50
CA LEU A 54 19.61 -18.36 23.85
C LEU A 54 20.55 -18.63 22.66
N LYS A 55 21.71 -19.24 22.93
CA LYS A 55 22.69 -19.63 21.89
C LYS A 55 22.12 -20.60 20.85
N ASN A 56 21.13 -21.41 21.21
CA ASN A 56 20.45 -22.33 20.30
C ASN A 56 19.40 -21.64 19.40
N GLY A 57 19.23 -20.31 19.52
CA GLY A 57 18.33 -19.50 18.70
C GLY A 57 16.93 -19.29 19.28
N TYR A 58 16.55 -20.01 20.35
CA TYR A 58 15.23 -19.87 20.98
C TYR A 58 15.14 -18.62 21.84
N ASN A 59 14.00 -17.94 21.78
CA ASN A 59 13.65 -16.86 22.69
C ASN A 59 12.92 -17.43 23.92
N ILE A 60 13.32 -17.01 25.12
CA ILE A 60 12.64 -17.35 26.38
C ILE A 60 12.25 -16.08 27.14
N GLY A 61 11.16 -16.14 27.91
CA GLY A 61 10.77 -15.09 28.85
C GLY A 61 11.19 -15.48 30.27
N LEU A 62 11.92 -14.59 30.95
CA LEU A 62 12.37 -14.78 32.33
C LEU A 62 11.69 -13.77 33.25
N GLU A 63 11.04 -14.26 34.29
CA GLU A 63 10.37 -13.41 35.29
C GLU A 63 11.41 -12.73 36.17
N ILE A 64 11.36 -11.40 36.26
CA ILE A 64 12.36 -10.58 36.95
C ILE A 64 12.45 -10.94 38.43
N ALA A 65 11.31 -11.24 39.06
CA ALA A 65 11.25 -11.61 40.47
C ALA A 65 12.03 -12.90 40.79
N LYS A 66 12.34 -13.73 39.79
CA LYS A 66 13.11 -14.97 39.93
C LYS A 66 14.59 -14.80 39.55
N ILE A 67 15.00 -13.62 39.08
CA ILE A 67 16.39 -13.36 38.70
C ILE A 67 17.18 -12.99 39.95
N GLU A 68 18.13 -13.83 40.31
CA GLU A 68 19.06 -13.60 41.42
C GLU A 68 20.20 -12.67 41.00
N LYS A 69 20.71 -12.83 39.77
CA LYS A 69 21.84 -12.07 39.27
C LYS A 69 21.81 -11.94 37.75
N ILE A 70 22.21 -10.78 37.24
CA ILE A 70 22.42 -10.55 35.81
C ILE A 70 23.76 -9.85 35.57
N GLU A 71 24.55 -10.37 34.63
CA GLU A 71 25.87 -9.84 34.28
C GLU A 71 25.97 -9.63 32.77
N LYS A 72 26.51 -8.48 32.35
CA LYS A 72 26.79 -8.18 30.95
C LYS A 72 28.13 -8.80 30.54
N ASN A 73 28.15 -9.57 29.46
CA ASN A 73 29.38 -10.11 28.88
C ASN A 73 30.13 -9.00 28.13
N GLN A 74 31.47 -8.96 28.23
CA GLN A 74 32.28 -8.02 27.45
C GLN A 74 32.11 -8.29 25.94
N SER A 75 31.82 -7.23 25.19
CA SER A 75 31.19 -7.27 23.86
C SER A 75 31.97 -8.01 22.78
N THR A 76 31.31 -8.90 22.05
CA THR A 76 31.67 -9.26 20.67
C THR A 76 31.26 -8.11 19.75
N LYS A 77 32.24 -7.48 19.08
CA LYS A 77 32.03 -6.43 18.08
C LYS A 77 30.97 -6.85 17.06
N LYS A 78 30.06 -5.93 16.72
CA LYS A 78 29.19 -6.04 15.54
C LYS A 78 30.09 -6.17 14.31
N ILE A 79 30.15 -7.36 13.72
CA ILE A 79 30.65 -7.53 12.35
C ILE A 79 29.55 -6.94 11.47
N ILE A 80 29.78 -5.74 10.94
CA ILE A 80 28.96 -5.18 9.88
C ILE A 80 29.54 -5.79 8.61
N GLU A 81 28.85 -6.75 8.02
CA GLU A 81 29.15 -7.16 6.64
C GLU A 81 29.03 -5.90 5.78
N LYS A 82 30.13 -5.55 5.10
CA LYS A 82 30.12 -4.48 4.12
C LYS A 82 29.47 -5.06 2.86
N ASP A 83 28.32 -4.54 2.49
CA ASP A 83 27.74 -4.84 1.18
C ASP A 83 28.72 -4.36 0.10
N GLU A 84 29.04 -5.24 -0.84
CA GLU A 84 29.93 -4.92 -1.96
C GLU A 84 29.25 -3.90 -2.88
N LYS A 85 29.97 -2.84 -3.26
CA LYS A 85 29.48 -1.88 -4.25
C LYS A 85 29.34 -2.58 -5.60
N ILE A 86 28.13 -2.62 -6.12
CA ILE A 86 27.86 -3.17 -7.45
C ILE A 86 28.08 -2.07 -8.49
N GLU A 87 28.93 -2.33 -9.46
CA GLU A 87 29.12 -1.44 -10.60
C GLU A 87 27.93 -1.52 -11.56
N LYS A 88 27.41 -0.35 -11.99
CA LYS A 88 26.33 -0.27 -12.96
C LYS A 88 26.75 -0.92 -14.28
N VAL A 89 25.94 -1.83 -14.80
CA VAL A 89 26.22 -2.53 -16.06
C VAL A 89 25.84 -1.63 -17.24
N ALA A 90 26.80 -1.31 -18.09
CA ALA A 90 26.56 -0.50 -19.28
C ALA A 90 25.53 -1.17 -20.21
N GLY A 91 24.55 -0.40 -20.67
CA GLY A 91 23.52 -0.85 -21.62
C GLY A 91 22.23 -1.39 -20.98
N LEU A 92 22.20 -1.65 -19.67
CA LEU A 92 20.94 -2.02 -19.00
C LEU A 92 20.05 -0.79 -18.71
N PRO A 93 18.71 -0.93 -18.81
CA PRO A 93 17.74 0.10 -18.44
C PRO A 93 17.97 0.64 -17.03
N LYS A 94 17.64 1.91 -16.81
CA LYS A 94 17.68 2.52 -15.47
C LYS A 94 16.29 2.50 -14.85
N ILE A 95 16.17 2.05 -13.61
CA ILE A 95 14.91 2.06 -12.85
C ILE A 95 15.12 2.79 -11.54
N LEU A 96 14.18 3.65 -11.18
CA LEU A 96 14.10 4.25 -9.85
C LEU A 96 13.19 3.39 -8.98
N LEU A 97 13.68 2.92 -7.82
CA LEU A 97 12.87 2.27 -6.80
C LEU A 97 12.66 3.22 -5.63
N LEU A 98 11.40 3.59 -5.38
CA LEU A 98 10.97 4.37 -4.24
C LEU A 98 10.38 3.45 -3.17
N SER A 99 11.00 3.41 -2.00
CA SER A 99 10.44 2.73 -0.84
C SER A 99 9.52 3.69 -0.07
N THR A 100 8.27 3.27 0.12
CA THR A 100 7.25 3.98 0.92
C THR A 100 6.97 3.24 2.24
N GLY A 101 7.71 2.16 2.50
CA GLY A 101 7.40 1.15 3.51
C GLY A 101 7.10 -0.20 2.85
N GLY A 102 6.42 -1.07 3.60
CA GLY A 102 6.17 -2.44 3.17
C GLY A 102 7.38 -3.36 3.28
N THR A 103 7.13 -4.65 3.50
CA THR A 103 8.18 -5.63 3.78
C THR A 103 8.94 -6.10 2.55
N ILE A 104 8.51 -5.77 1.32
CA ILE A 104 9.10 -6.30 0.08
C ILE A 104 10.60 -5.96 -0.04
N ALA A 105 11.00 -4.81 0.47
CA ALA A 105 12.39 -4.36 0.53
C ALA A 105 12.80 -4.31 2.02
N SER A 106 12.92 -5.46 2.69
CA SER A 106 13.35 -5.56 4.09
C SER A 106 14.25 -6.78 4.34
N LYS A 107 15.21 -6.66 5.27
CA LYS A 107 16.18 -7.68 5.70
C LYS A 107 15.92 -8.11 7.14
N ILE A 108 16.18 -9.38 7.47
CA ILE A 108 16.24 -9.85 8.87
C ILE A 108 17.67 -9.77 9.39
N ASP A 109 17.84 -9.18 10.56
CA ASP A 109 18.98 -9.48 11.41
C ASP A 109 18.69 -10.77 12.20
N TYR A 110 19.17 -11.93 11.73
CA TYR A 110 18.92 -13.22 12.39
C TYR A 110 19.43 -13.28 13.84
N ARG A 111 20.39 -12.42 14.22
CA ARG A 111 20.88 -12.35 15.60
C ARG A 111 19.87 -11.66 16.50
N THR A 112 19.22 -10.59 16.03
CA THR A 112 18.23 -9.82 16.81
C THR A 112 16.78 -10.13 16.47
N GLY A 113 16.51 -10.92 15.42
CA GLY A 113 15.17 -11.14 14.87
C GLY A 113 14.50 -9.87 14.32
N ALA A 114 15.23 -8.75 14.24
CA ALA A 114 14.67 -7.49 13.78
C ALA A 114 14.54 -7.49 12.26
N VAL A 115 13.44 -6.93 11.76
CA VAL A 115 13.23 -6.65 10.34
C VAL A 115 13.55 -5.17 10.10
N THR A 116 14.47 -4.88 9.17
CA THR A 116 14.86 -3.53 8.79
C THR A 116 14.60 -3.28 7.31
N PRO A 117 14.09 -2.12 6.90
CA PRO A 117 13.96 -1.77 5.49
C PRO A 117 15.32 -1.82 4.78
N VAL A 118 15.30 -2.20 3.51
CA VAL A 118 16.43 -2.07 2.59
C VAL A 118 16.58 -0.60 2.22
N LEU A 119 17.78 -0.05 2.43
CA LEU A 119 18.09 1.37 2.31
C LEU A 119 18.87 1.72 1.05
N THR A 120 19.50 0.73 0.38
CA THR A 120 20.36 0.97 -0.78
C THR A 120 20.14 -0.05 -1.90
N ALA A 121 20.64 0.28 -3.09
CA ALA A 121 20.60 -0.61 -4.25
C ALA A 121 21.46 -1.87 -4.03
N GLU A 122 22.57 -1.75 -3.31
CA GLU A 122 23.43 -2.87 -2.94
C GLU A 122 22.70 -3.87 -2.04
N GLU A 123 22.02 -3.39 -1.00
CA GLU A 123 21.22 -4.23 -0.12
C GLU A 123 20.09 -4.95 -0.89
N LEU A 124 19.44 -4.26 -1.84
CA LEU A 124 18.39 -4.84 -2.69
C LEU A 124 18.95 -5.96 -3.58
N ASN A 125 20.04 -5.69 -4.28
CA ASN A 125 20.68 -6.67 -5.17
C ASN A 125 21.30 -7.85 -4.39
N SER A 126 21.78 -7.64 -3.16
CA SER A 126 22.23 -8.74 -2.30
C SER A 126 21.08 -9.69 -1.94
N SER A 127 19.86 -9.15 -1.84
CA SER A 127 18.66 -9.91 -1.50
C SER A 127 18.01 -10.56 -2.73
N VAL A 128 18.09 -9.90 -3.89
CA VAL A 128 17.53 -10.37 -5.17
C VAL A 128 18.54 -10.15 -6.31
N PRO A 129 19.58 -10.99 -6.44
CA PRO A 129 20.67 -10.79 -7.41
C PRO A 129 20.22 -10.81 -8.88
N GLU A 130 19.08 -11.42 -9.18
CA GLU A 130 18.49 -11.48 -10.52
C GLU A 130 18.20 -10.09 -11.10
N LEU A 131 17.91 -9.10 -10.25
CA LEU A 131 17.63 -7.73 -10.67
C LEU A 131 18.79 -7.09 -11.43
N ALA A 132 20.03 -7.38 -11.01
CA ALA A 132 21.24 -6.86 -11.64
C ALA A 132 21.43 -7.34 -13.10
N LYS A 133 20.72 -8.40 -13.51
CA LYS A 133 20.71 -8.89 -14.90
C LYS A 133 19.68 -8.19 -15.78
N ILE A 134 18.72 -7.49 -15.17
CA ILE A 134 17.55 -6.91 -15.85
C ILE A 134 17.71 -5.38 -15.96
N ALA A 135 18.10 -4.71 -14.88
CA ALA A 135 18.18 -3.25 -14.84
C ALA A 135 19.22 -2.73 -13.83
N ASN A 136 19.68 -1.49 -14.08
CA ASN A 136 20.39 -0.68 -13.10
C ASN A 136 19.37 0.02 -12.19
N ILE A 137 19.22 -0.45 -10.96
CA ILE A 137 18.23 0.09 -10.01
C ILE A 137 18.88 1.11 -9.07
N ASP A 138 18.34 2.32 -9.05
CA ASP A 138 18.63 3.32 -8.02
C ASP A 138 17.54 3.25 -6.94
N ALA A 139 17.89 2.89 -5.71
CA ALA A 139 16.93 2.78 -4.61
C ALA A 139 16.96 4.03 -3.71
N GLN A 140 15.79 4.54 -3.35
CA GLN A 140 15.61 5.66 -2.42
C GLN A 140 14.46 5.37 -1.46
N VAL A 141 14.64 5.72 -0.18
CA VAL A 141 13.55 5.70 0.79
C VAL A 141 12.87 7.07 0.78
N LEU A 142 11.60 7.11 0.39
CA LEU A 142 10.79 8.31 0.45
C LEU A 142 10.26 8.54 1.88
N PHE A 143 9.68 7.49 2.44
CA PHE A 143 9.31 7.36 3.86
C PHE A 143 9.12 5.88 4.18
N SER A 144 8.89 5.53 5.45
CA SER A 144 8.67 4.15 5.89
C SER A 144 7.44 4.10 6.78
N GLU A 145 6.30 3.76 6.19
CA GLU A 145 5.01 3.67 6.88
C GLU A 145 4.30 2.35 6.54
N TYR A 146 3.50 1.85 7.48
CA TYR A 146 2.66 0.68 7.24
C TYR A 146 1.47 1.07 6.36
N SER A 147 1.04 0.20 5.44
CA SER A 147 -0.01 0.56 4.46
C SER A 147 -1.32 1.01 5.09
N GLU A 148 -1.69 0.42 6.22
CA GLU A 148 -2.87 0.77 7.01
C GLU A 148 -2.82 2.20 7.60
N ASN A 149 -1.63 2.79 7.69
CA ASN A 149 -1.40 4.16 8.16
C ASN A 149 -1.09 5.14 7.01
N ILE A 150 -1.12 4.69 5.75
CA ILE A 150 -0.95 5.58 4.61
C ILE A 150 -2.17 6.49 4.50
N MET A 151 -1.88 7.79 4.39
CA MET A 151 -2.85 8.89 4.36
C MET A 151 -2.71 9.71 3.08
N PRO A 152 -3.70 10.53 2.70
CA PRO A 152 -3.66 11.33 1.46
C PRO A 152 -2.42 12.22 1.30
N GLU A 153 -1.83 12.70 2.40
CA GLU A 153 -0.60 13.49 2.40
C GLU A 153 0.59 12.69 1.86
N HIS A 154 0.63 11.39 2.15
CA HIS A 154 1.64 10.48 1.61
C HIS A 154 1.46 10.28 0.09
N TRP A 155 0.21 10.24 -0.39
CA TRP A 155 -0.05 10.17 -1.83
C TRP A 155 0.46 11.40 -2.57
N LEU A 156 0.29 12.59 -1.99
CA LEU A 156 0.87 13.84 -2.52
C LEU A 156 2.40 13.74 -2.58
N GLN A 157 3.06 13.32 -1.49
CA GLN A 157 4.51 13.17 -1.45
C GLN A 157 5.02 12.20 -2.52
N ILE A 158 4.35 11.06 -2.71
CA ILE A 158 4.70 10.10 -3.77
C ILE A 158 4.53 10.74 -5.16
N ALA A 159 3.41 11.39 -5.42
CA ALA A 159 3.13 12.02 -6.71
C ALA A 159 4.10 13.16 -7.03
N GLU A 160 4.39 14.03 -6.06
CA GLU A 160 5.38 15.11 -6.17
C GLU A 160 6.76 14.55 -6.47
N LYS A 161 7.18 13.51 -5.74
CA LYS A 161 8.48 12.88 -5.96
C LYS A 161 8.59 12.29 -7.37
N ILE A 162 7.56 11.59 -7.84
CA ILE A 162 7.54 11.01 -9.19
C ILE A 162 7.57 12.10 -10.26
N ASN A 163 6.85 13.20 -10.05
CA ASN A 163 6.78 14.32 -10.99
C ASN A 163 8.17 14.93 -11.28
N GLU A 164 9.08 14.96 -10.29
CA GLU A 164 10.47 15.40 -10.46
C GLU A 164 11.21 14.60 -11.56
N TYR A 165 10.82 13.35 -11.79
CA TYR A 165 11.45 12.44 -12.74
C TYR A 165 10.76 12.38 -14.11
N SER A 166 9.77 13.24 -14.36
CA SER A 166 9.06 13.31 -15.65
C SER A 166 9.96 13.56 -16.87
N LYS A 167 11.14 14.14 -16.67
CA LYS A 167 12.16 14.41 -17.71
C LYS A 167 13.47 13.66 -17.49
N SER A 168 13.46 12.66 -16.61
CA SER A 168 14.63 11.84 -16.31
C SER A 168 14.91 10.82 -17.43
N ASP A 169 16.05 10.15 -17.34
CA ASP A 169 16.44 9.04 -18.23
C ASP A 169 16.05 7.66 -17.67
N TYR A 170 15.23 7.61 -16.61
CA TYR A 170 14.69 6.35 -16.10
C TYR A 170 13.70 5.73 -17.10
N THR A 171 13.80 4.43 -17.28
CA THR A 171 12.88 3.62 -18.10
C THR A 171 11.54 3.40 -17.41
N GLY A 172 11.50 3.47 -16.08
CA GLY A 172 10.28 3.42 -15.27
C GLY A 172 10.58 3.55 -13.78
N ILE A 173 9.51 3.62 -13.00
CA ILE A 173 9.57 3.82 -11.55
C ILE A 173 8.85 2.66 -10.84
N ILE A 174 9.52 2.03 -9.87
CA ILE A 174 8.94 1.04 -8.97
C ILE A 174 8.68 1.71 -7.62
N ILE A 175 7.51 1.46 -7.04
CA ILE A 175 7.12 1.91 -5.71
C ILE A 175 6.94 0.65 -4.86
N ALA A 176 7.88 0.40 -3.95
CA ALA A 176 7.73 -0.61 -2.92
C ALA A 176 6.72 -0.09 -1.88
N HIS A 177 5.58 -0.76 -1.78
CA HIS A 177 4.43 -0.31 -0.99
C HIS A 177 3.82 -1.47 -0.17
N GLY A 178 3.25 -1.16 0.99
CA GLY A 178 2.46 -2.13 1.77
C GLY A 178 1.17 -2.52 1.06
N THR A 179 0.64 -3.72 1.31
CA THR A 179 -0.42 -4.29 0.46
C THR A 179 -1.83 -3.79 0.79
N ASP A 180 -2.11 -3.31 2.00
CA ASP A 180 -3.49 -3.06 2.43
C ASP A 180 -4.16 -1.92 1.66
N THR A 181 -3.42 -0.84 1.40
CA THR A 181 -3.94 0.38 0.75
C THR A 181 -3.30 0.64 -0.62
N MET A 182 -2.51 -0.30 -1.15
CA MET A 182 -1.78 -0.12 -2.41
C MET A 182 -2.69 0.27 -3.59
N HIS A 183 -3.90 -0.29 -3.64
CA HIS A 183 -4.89 0.00 -4.68
C HIS A 183 -5.53 1.38 -4.56
N TYR A 184 -5.57 1.98 -3.36
CA TYR A 184 -5.93 3.39 -3.18
C TYR A 184 -4.81 4.30 -3.69
N THR A 185 -3.57 4.02 -3.30
CA THR A 185 -2.39 4.78 -3.74
C THR A 185 -2.25 4.72 -5.26
N SER A 186 -2.35 3.54 -5.89
CA SER A 186 -2.28 3.40 -7.35
C SER A 186 -3.37 4.22 -8.03
N SER A 187 -4.58 4.24 -7.49
CA SER A 187 -5.68 5.04 -8.03
C SER A 187 -5.37 6.54 -7.99
N PHE A 188 -4.85 7.06 -6.88
CA PHE A 188 -4.52 8.48 -6.77
C PHE A 188 -3.44 8.87 -7.77
N LEU A 189 -2.34 8.09 -7.84
CA LEU A 189 -1.25 8.34 -8.76
C LEU A 189 -1.71 8.30 -10.22
N SER A 190 -2.66 7.42 -10.55
CA SER A 190 -3.25 7.32 -11.88
C SER A 190 -3.93 8.62 -12.32
N PHE A 191 -4.62 9.31 -11.41
CA PHE A 191 -5.27 10.59 -11.71
C PHE A 191 -4.31 11.78 -11.61
N ALA A 192 -3.51 11.84 -10.54
CA ALA A 192 -2.61 12.96 -10.28
C ALA A 192 -1.50 13.10 -11.32
N LEU A 193 -1.08 11.97 -11.90
CA LEU A 193 0.00 11.89 -12.90
C LEU A 193 -0.53 11.48 -14.27
N ALA A 194 -1.78 11.82 -14.60
CA ALA A 194 -2.38 11.50 -15.89
C ALA A 194 -1.48 11.98 -17.05
N GLY A 195 -1.12 11.04 -17.94
CA GLY A 195 -0.24 11.30 -19.09
C GLY A 195 1.27 11.14 -18.81
N PHE A 196 1.68 10.69 -17.61
CA PHE A 196 3.11 10.51 -17.26
C PHE A 196 3.86 9.67 -18.31
N PRO A 197 5.10 10.05 -18.70
CA PRO A 197 5.72 9.54 -19.91
C PRO A 197 6.32 8.13 -19.82
N ILE A 198 6.56 7.63 -18.60
CA ILE A 198 7.18 6.32 -18.33
C ILE A 198 6.28 5.49 -17.40
N PRO A 199 6.35 4.15 -17.40
CA PRO A 199 5.52 3.32 -16.53
C PRO A 199 5.88 3.49 -15.05
N ILE A 200 4.83 3.46 -14.21
CA ILE A 200 4.93 3.46 -12.75
C ILE A 200 4.32 2.14 -12.26
N VAL A 201 5.05 1.39 -11.45
CA VAL A 201 4.60 0.11 -10.88
C VAL A 201 4.61 0.18 -9.38
N LEU A 202 3.49 -0.14 -8.74
CA LEU A 202 3.45 -0.45 -7.32
C LEU A 202 3.62 -1.95 -7.14
N VAL A 203 4.43 -2.34 -6.16
CA VAL A 203 4.76 -3.73 -5.88
C VAL A 203 4.88 -3.94 -4.36
N GLY A 204 4.47 -5.11 -3.88
CA GLY A 204 4.56 -5.48 -2.47
C GLY A 204 4.63 -6.99 -2.29
N SER A 205 4.54 -7.44 -1.04
CA SER A 205 4.53 -8.88 -0.72
C SER A 205 3.47 -9.20 0.34
N GLN A 206 2.79 -10.33 0.18
CA GLN A 206 1.79 -10.86 1.13
C GLN A 206 2.45 -11.74 2.19
N ARG A 207 3.62 -12.29 1.87
CA ARG A 207 4.52 -12.93 2.81
C ARG A 207 5.68 -12.00 3.03
N SER A 208 6.01 -11.79 4.30
CA SER A 208 7.15 -10.97 4.67
C SER A 208 8.43 -11.49 3.97
N SER A 209 9.25 -10.57 3.46
CA SER A 209 10.48 -10.84 2.65
C SER A 209 11.47 -11.75 3.35
N ASP A 210 11.36 -11.74 4.67
CA ASP A 210 12.08 -12.45 5.68
C ASP A 210 11.96 -13.99 5.54
N ARG A 211 10.90 -14.48 4.89
CA ARG A 211 10.63 -15.91 4.75
C ARG A 211 11.16 -16.45 3.41
N ALA A 212 11.68 -17.68 3.43
CA ALA A 212 12.05 -18.39 2.20
C ALA A 212 10.87 -18.57 1.23
N SER A 213 9.64 -18.62 1.74
CA SER A 213 8.41 -18.68 0.95
C SER A 213 7.88 -17.29 0.57
N SER A 214 8.69 -16.24 0.64
CA SER A 214 8.23 -14.89 0.32
C SER A 214 7.91 -14.74 -1.17
N ASP A 215 6.86 -14.01 -1.47
CA ASP A 215 6.51 -13.54 -2.82
C ASP A 215 7.26 -12.26 -3.22
N ALA A 216 8.03 -11.65 -2.30
CA ALA A 216 8.74 -10.39 -2.51
C ALA A 216 9.68 -10.42 -3.72
N ALA A 217 10.54 -11.43 -3.83
CA ALA A 217 11.55 -11.52 -4.88
C ALA A 217 10.90 -11.63 -6.27
N LEU A 218 9.95 -12.56 -6.44
CA LEU A 218 9.28 -12.78 -7.72
C LEU A 218 8.44 -11.57 -8.14
N ASN A 219 7.71 -10.94 -7.22
CA ASN A 219 6.96 -9.72 -7.53
C ASN A 219 7.90 -8.60 -8.00
N LEU A 220 9.04 -8.42 -7.34
CA LEU A 220 10.00 -7.37 -7.68
C LEU A 220 10.74 -7.64 -9.01
N ILE A 221 11.15 -8.89 -9.25
CA ILE A 221 11.75 -9.32 -10.53
C ILE A 221 10.75 -9.06 -11.66
N SER A 222 9.50 -9.50 -11.49
CA SER A 222 8.46 -9.33 -12.51
C SER A 222 8.05 -7.87 -12.72
N ALA A 223 8.01 -7.04 -11.67
CA ALA A 223 7.82 -5.59 -11.79
C ALA A 223 8.93 -4.94 -12.63
N THR A 224 10.18 -5.36 -12.40
CA THR A 224 11.36 -4.89 -13.13
C THR A 224 11.28 -5.29 -14.61
N LYS A 225 11.02 -6.57 -14.90
CA LYS A 225 10.80 -7.07 -16.27
C LYS A 225 9.65 -6.35 -16.98
N PHE A 226 8.54 -6.17 -16.27
CA PHE A 226 7.38 -5.47 -16.81
C PHE A 226 7.72 -4.06 -17.27
N ILE A 227 8.44 -3.28 -16.46
CA ILE A 227 8.89 -1.93 -16.84
C ILE A 227 9.79 -1.97 -18.07
N THR A 228 10.75 -2.90 -18.14
CA THR A 228 11.76 -2.92 -19.20
C THR A 228 11.23 -3.44 -20.54
N GLU A 229 10.23 -4.33 -20.53
CA GLU A 229 9.83 -5.08 -21.72
C GLU A 229 8.43 -4.72 -22.25
N SER A 230 7.50 -4.28 -21.41
CA SER A 230 6.10 -4.04 -21.82
C SER A 230 5.92 -2.82 -22.73
N LYS A 231 6.86 -1.87 -22.70
CA LYS A 231 6.83 -0.59 -23.45
C LYS A 231 5.50 0.15 -23.30
N THR A 232 4.91 0.10 -22.11
CA THR A 232 3.64 0.75 -21.80
C THR A 232 3.84 2.02 -20.97
N LYS A 233 2.78 2.83 -20.86
CA LYS A 233 2.70 3.98 -19.97
C LYS A 233 1.50 3.78 -19.06
N GLY A 234 1.58 4.27 -17.84
CA GLY A 234 0.49 4.17 -16.88
C GLY A 234 0.96 3.77 -15.51
N VAL A 235 -0.01 3.59 -14.63
CA VAL A 235 0.21 3.13 -13.25
C VAL A 235 -0.34 1.73 -13.13
N TYR A 236 0.50 0.81 -12.64
CA TYR A 236 0.17 -0.62 -12.54
C TYR A 236 0.44 -1.14 -11.13
N ILE A 237 -0.30 -2.19 -10.75
CA ILE A 237 0.06 -3.05 -9.62
C ILE A 237 0.58 -4.37 -10.19
N VAL A 238 1.77 -4.78 -9.77
CA VAL A 238 2.38 -6.06 -10.18
C VAL A 238 2.49 -6.97 -8.97
N MET A 239 1.73 -8.06 -8.97
CA MET A 239 1.64 -9.03 -7.87
C MET A 239 1.37 -10.42 -8.44
N HIS A 240 1.62 -11.48 -7.68
CA HIS A 240 1.16 -12.83 -8.02
C HIS A 240 -0.29 -12.85 -8.49
N GLN A 241 -0.58 -13.61 -9.54
CA GLN A 241 -1.95 -13.81 -10.03
C GLN A 241 -2.73 -14.79 -9.13
N ASP A 242 -2.06 -15.82 -8.64
CA ASP A 242 -2.63 -16.89 -7.83
C ASP A 242 -1.63 -17.35 -6.75
N GLU A 243 -1.84 -18.54 -6.16
CA GLU A 243 -0.95 -19.08 -5.13
C GLU A 243 0.40 -19.60 -5.67
N ASN A 244 0.51 -19.82 -7.00
CA ASN A 244 1.68 -20.42 -7.64
C ASN A 244 2.73 -19.37 -8.02
N ASP A 245 4.00 -19.79 -8.02
CA ASP A 245 5.13 -18.93 -8.37
C ASP A 245 5.39 -18.79 -9.88
N GLY A 246 4.50 -19.35 -10.72
CA GLY A 246 4.64 -19.34 -12.18
C GLY A 246 3.95 -18.17 -12.89
N THR A 247 3.05 -17.45 -12.21
CA THR A 247 2.18 -16.47 -12.85
C THR A 247 2.09 -15.17 -12.05
N ILE A 248 2.52 -14.06 -12.65
CA ILE A 248 2.37 -12.70 -12.09
C ILE A 248 1.37 -11.91 -12.94
N ALA A 249 0.47 -11.18 -12.29
CA ALA A 249 -0.46 -10.28 -12.94
C ALA A 249 -0.01 -8.83 -12.83
N CYS A 250 -0.19 -8.10 -13.93
CA CYS A 250 0.02 -6.66 -14.01
C CYS A 250 -1.36 -6.00 -14.21
N HIS A 251 -1.90 -5.44 -13.14
CA HIS A 251 -3.22 -4.84 -13.11
C HIS A 251 -3.15 -3.34 -13.40
N LEU A 252 -4.16 -2.78 -14.07
CA LEU A 252 -4.32 -1.33 -14.17
C LEU A 252 -4.56 -0.75 -12.77
N GLY A 253 -3.86 0.32 -12.41
CA GLY A 253 -3.89 0.92 -11.07
C GLY A 253 -5.26 1.39 -10.59
N THR A 254 -6.23 1.55 -11.50
CA THR A 254 -7.61 1.98 -11.26
C THR A 254 -8.64 0.86 -11.40
N ARG A 255 -8.22 -0.36 -11.77
CA ARG A 255 -9.10 -1.53 -11.98
C ARG A 255 -8.72 -2.71 -11.09
N VAL A 256 -8.02 -2.45 -9.99
CA VAL A 256 -7.47 -3.49 -9.11
C VAL A 256 -7.95 -3.31 -7.68
N ARG A 257 -8.21 -4.42 -6.99
CA ARG A 257 -8.62 -4.43 -5.58
C ARG A 257 -7.97 -5.58 -4.83
N LYS A 258 -7.60 -5.36 -3.57
CA LYS A 258 -7.15 -6.43 -2.67
C LYS A 258 -8.38 -7.18 -2.14
N ASN A 259 -8.70 -8.32 -2.75
CA ASN A 259 -9.89 -9.12 -2.44
C ASN A 259 -9.62 -10.28 -1.47
N HIS A 260 -8.37 -10.54 -1.10
CA HIS A 260 -8.02 -11.50 -0.06
C HIS A 260 -7.09 -10.89 0.98
N THR A 261 -7.25 -11.31 2.23
CA THR A 261 -6.47 -10.80 3.37
C THR A 261 -5.06 -11.36 3.49
N SER A 262 -4.65 -12.33 2.65
CA SER A 262 -3.42 -13.10 2.90
C SER A 262 -2.90 -13.99 1.76
N LYS A 263 -3.69 -14.31 0.73
CA LYS A 263 -3.20 -15.07 -0.44
C LYS A 263 -2.19 -14.24 -1.21
N ARG A 264 -1.26 -14.88 -1.92
CA ARG A 264 -0.32 -14.20 -2.84
C ARG A 264 -1.08 -13.49 -3.95
N GLY A 265 -1.96 -14.22 -4.64
CA GLY A 265 -3.00 -13.69 -5.55
C GLY A 265 -4.14 -12.94 -4.86
N ALA A 266 -3.83 -12.04 -3.93
CA ALA A 266 -4.85 -11.23 -3.24
C ALA A 266 -5.37 -10.07 -4.07
N PHE A 267 -4.57 -9.54 -5.00
CA PHE A 267 -4.97 -8.46 -5.89
C PHE A 267 -5.65 -9.04 -7.12
N GLN A 268 -6.83 -8.50 -7.44
CA GLN A 268 -7.64 -8.98 -8.56
C GLN A 268 -8.06 -7.79 -9.41
N THR A 269 -8.02 -7.97 -10.74
CA THR A 269 -8.66 -7.04 -11.65
C THR A 269 -10.17 -7.14 -11.50
N ILE A 270 -10.85 -6.01 -11.44
CA ILE A 270 -12.30 -5.93 -11.34
C ILE A 270 -12.88 -5.57 -12.71
N GLY A 271 -13.91 -6.31 -13.13
CA GLY A 271 -14.65 -6.10 -14.38
C GLY A 271 -13.91 -6.45 -15.66
N ASP A 272 -12.73 -7.06 -15.57
CA ASP A 272 -11.95 -7.58 -16.70
C ASP A 272 -10.82 -8.52 -16.21
N VAL A 273 -9.95 -8.96 -17.12
CA VAL A 273 -8.71 -9.69 -16.84
C VAL A 273 -7.52 -8.73 -16.56
N PRO A 274 -6.44 -9.18 -15.92
CA PRO A 274 -5.20 -8.39 -15.80
C PRO A 274 -4.73 -7.84 -17.14
N ALA A 275 -4.27 -6.59 -17.16
CA ALA A 275 -3.85 -5.93 -18.40
C ALA A 275 -2.66 -6.64 -19.06
N PHE A 276 -1.79 -7.23 -18.24
CA PHE A 276 -0.76 -8.15 -18.67
C PHE A 276 -0.64 -9.29 -17.68
N ILE A 277 -0.16 -10.43 -18.17
CA ILE A 277 0.19 -11.60 -17.35
C ILE A 277 1.61 -12.01 -17.74
N ILE A 278 2.45 -12.28 -16.74
CA ILE A 278 3.79 -12.81 -16.93
C ILE A 278 3.76 -14.29 -16.58
N VAL A 279 4.00 -15.14 -17.57
CA VAL A 279 4.05 -16.61 -17.43
C VAL A 279 5.35 -17.10 -18.02
N GLU A 280 6.10 -17.92 -17.29
CA GLU A 280 7.38 -18.49 -17.76
C GLU A 280 8.32 -17.43 -18.35
N ASP A 281 8.44 -16.29 -17.66
CA ASP A 281 9.25 -15.14 -18.08
C ASP A 281 8.81 -14.42 -19.37
N GLN A 282 7.62 -14.74 -19.91
CA GLN A 282 7.04 -14.03 -21.05
C GLN A 282 5.86 -13.15 -20.66
N ILE A 283 5.85 -11.92 -21.17
CA ILE A 283 4.76 -10.96 -20.97
C ILE A 283 3.68 -11.18 -22.04
N GLN A 284 2.50 -11.58 -21.59
CA GLN A 284 1.28 -11.64 -22.39
C GLN A 284 0.49 -10.33 -22.19
N LYS A 285 0.21 -9.63 -23.28
CA LYS A 285 -0.55 -8.36 -23.27
C LYS A 285 -2.03 -8.62 -23.55
N ASN A 286 -2.90 -8.26 -22.61
CA ASN A 286 -4.35 -8.37 -22.75
C ASN A 286 -5.02 -7.03 -23.06
N ILE A 287 -4.43 -5.91 -22.61
CA ILE A 287 -5.01 -4.57 -22.85
C ILE A 287 -4.93 -4.17 -24.32
N THR A 288 -6.03 -3.63 -24.84
CA THR A 288 -6.18 -3.18 -26.23
C THR A 288 -6.06 -1.67 -26.41
N GLU A 289 -6.26 -0.91 -25.33
CA GLU A 289 -6.21 0.56 -25.31
C GLU A 289 -5.07 1.08 -24.43
N ASP A 290 -4.69 2.34 -24.63
CA ASP A 290 -3.76 3.01 -23.72
C ASP A 290 -4.40 3.26 -22.35
N PHE A 291 -3.58 3.16 -21.30
CA PHE A 291 -4.02 3.35 -19.91
C PHE A 291 -4.53 4.77 -19.66
N PHE A 292 -3.72 5.77 -20.01
CA PHE A 292 -4.12 7.18 -19.94
C PHE A 292 -4.99 7.53 -21.15
N LYS A 293 -6.12 8.19 -20.90
CA LYS A 293 -7.00 8.72 -21.96
C LYS A 293 -6.67 10.16 -22.34
N VAL A 294 -5.66 10.73 -21.69
CA VAL A 294 -5.09 12.04 -22.00
C VAL A 294 -3.75 11.87 -22.71
N ASN A 295 -3.50 12.72 -23.71
CA ASN A 295 -2.28 12.64 -24.52
C ASN A 295 -1.11 13.46 -23.95
N GLU A 296 -1.41 14.52 -23.19
CA GLU A 296 -0.41 15.41 -22.63
C GLU A 296 -0.26 15.19 -21.12
N PHE A 297 0.99 15.13 -20.66
CA PHE A 297 1.29 15.11 -19.24
C PHE A 297 1.08 16.50 -18.61
N GLN A 298 0.02 16.63 -17.81
CA GLN A 298 -0.26 17.83 -17.02
C GLN A 298 -0.58 17.41 -15.58
N PRO A 299 0.42 17.36 -14.68
CA PRO A 299 0.23 16.84 -13.33
C PRO A 299 -0.72 17.72 -12.52
N LYS A 300 -1.67 17.08 -11.86
CA LYS A 300 -2.68 17.70 -11.00
C LYS A 300 -2.58 17.09 -9.61
N ILE A 301 -1.64 17.60 -8.82
CA ILE A 301 -1.26 17.01 -7.53
C ILE A 301 -1.91 17.81 -6.41
N TYR A 302 -3.24 17.85 -6.43
CA TYR A 302 -4.07 18.48 -5.41
C TYR A 302 -5.17 17.51 -5.00
N LEU A 303 -5.57 17.58 -3.74
CA LEU A 303 -6.69 16.79 -3.22
C LEU A 303 -7.45 17.57 -2.16
N ASP A 304 -8.72 17.22 -2.00
CA ASP A 304 -9.51 17.60 -0.83
C ASP A 304 -10.10 16.35 -0.19
N THR A 305 -9.78 16.13 1.10
CA THR A 305 -10.24 14.97 1.86
C THR A 305 -11.67 15.09 2.37
N LYS A 306 -12.37 16.20 2.11
CA LYS A 306 -13.79 16.39 2.45
C LYS A 306 -14.74 15.57 1.57
N VAL A 307 -14.43 14.28 1.41
CA VAL A 307 -15.23 13.26 0.72
C VAL A 307 -15.44 12.06 1.63
N ALA A 308 -16.70 11.62 1.77
CA ALA A 308 -17.05 10.46 2.56
C ALA A 308 -17.37 9.26 1.67
N LEU A 309 -16.96 8.06 2.08
CA LEU A 309 -17.44 6.79 1.55
C LEU A 309 -18.51 6.23 2.49
N VAL A 310 -19.74 6.13 2.01
CA VAL A 310 -20.90 5.68 2.78
C VAL A 310 -21.31 4.30 2.27
N LYS A 311 -20.90 3.26 3.00
CA LYS A 311 -21.37 1.89 2.76
C LYS A 311 -22.78 1.70 3.32
N TYR A 312 -23.75 1.60 2.42
CA TYR A 312 -25.12 1.36 2.83
C TYR A 312 -25.28 -0.07 3.37
N HIS A 313 -26.20 -0.26 4.31
CA HIS A 313 -26.65 -1.59 4.72
C HIS A 313 -28.08 -1.49 5.24
N PRO A 314 -28.83 -2.61 5.33
CA PRO A 314 -30.14 -2.60 5.98
C PRO A 314 -30.04 -2.01 7.39
N GLY A 315 -30.88 -1.01 7.68
CA GLY A 315 -30.87 -0.30 8.97
C GLY A 315 -29.80 0.79 9.10
N TYR A 316 -29.18 1.25 8.01
CA TYR A 316 -28.29 2.42 8.04
C TYR A 316 -29.03 3.63 8.65
N ASP A 317 -28.42 4.25 9.67
CA ASP A 317 -29.00 5.39 10.36
C ASP A 317 -28.74 6.70 9.57
N PRO A 318 -29.79 7.34 9.00
CA PRO A 318 -29.61 8.56 8.21
C PRO A 318 -28.99 9.72 8.99
N ARG A 319 -29.03 9.70 10.32
CA ARG A 319 -28.38 10.71 11.17
C ARG A 319 -26.86 10.71 10.99
N LEU A 320 -26.25 9.57 10.63
CA LEU A 320 -24.82 9.51 10.32
C LEU A 320 -24.50 10.30 9.04
N LEU A 321 -25.37 10.22 8.03
CA LEU A 321 -25.24 11.01 6.81
C LEU A 321 -25.46 12.50 7.11
N ASP A 322 -26.46 12.84 7.93
CA ASP A 322 -26.68 14.22 8.37
C ASP A 322 -25.44 14.80 9.09
N LYS A 323 -24.73 13.99 9.90
CA LYS A 323 -23.47 14.42 10.54
C LYS A 323 -22.35 14.67 9.54
N ILE A 324 -22.21 13.83 8.51
CA ILE A 324 -21.24 14.05 7.43
C ILE A 324 -21.52 15.40 6.74
N ILE A 325 -22.79 15.69 6.45
CA ILE A 325 -23.23 16.95 5.85
C ILE A 325 -22.90 18.14 6.76
N GLU A 326 -23.16 18.03 8.07
CA GLU A 326 -22.86 19.08 9.07
C GLU A 326 -21.37 19.35 9.22
N MET A 327 -20.52 18.33 9.06
CA MET A 327 -19.05 18.45 9.14
C MET A 327 -18.40 19.13 7.91
N GLY A 328 -19.22 19.59 6.96
CA GLY A 328 -18.79 20.33 5.78
C GLY A 328 -18.13 19.46 4.71
N PHE A 329 -18.51 18.18 4.62
CA PHE A 329 -18.10 17.34 3.49
C PHE A 329 -18.69 17.89 2.19
N ARG A 330 -17.86 17.95 1.14
CA ARG A 330 -18.22 18.45 -0.18
C ARG A 330 -18.60 17.33 -1.15
N GLY A 331 -18.23 16.09 -0.82
CA GLY A 331 -18.54 14.89 -1.59
C GLY A 331 -18.98 13.71 -0.75
N ILE A 332 -19.89 12.91 -1.30
CA ILE A 332 -20.35 11.66 -0.70
C ILE A 332 -20.44 10.61 -1.80
N ILE A 333 -19.66 9.54 -1.66
CA ILE A 333 -19.70 8.36 -2.51
C ILE A 333 -20.46 7.28 -1.76
N PHE A 334 -21.58 6.85 -2.32
CA PHE A 334 -22.40 5.77 -1.77
C PHE A 334 -21.93 4.44 -2.35
N GLU A 335 -21.51 3.52 -1.49
CA GLU A 335 -21.39 2.09 -1.83
C GLU A 335 -22.77 1.46 -1.59
N GLY A 336 -23.64 1.60 -2.59
CA GLY A 336 -25.04 1.16 -2.58
C GLY A 336 -25.22 -0.32 -2.91
N THR A 337 -26.44 -0.83 -2.84
CA THR A 337 -26.71 -2.24 -3.15
C THR A 337 -26.98 -2.46 -4.64
N GLY A 338 -26.56 -3.61 -5.17
CA GLY A 338 -26.93 -4.09 -6.51
C GLY A 338 -26.63 -3.06 -7.61
N LEU A 339 -27.66 -2.65 -8.35
CA LEU A 339 -27.55 -1.67 -9.46
C LEU A 339 -27.41 -0.20 -9.00
N GLY A 340 -27.13 0.06 -7.72
CA GLY A 340 -26.95 1.40 -7.16
C GLY A 340 -28.20 1.89 -6.42
N HIS A 341 -28.46 1.31 -5.25
CA HIS A 341 -29.59 1.70 -4.41
C HIS A 341 -29.18 1.99 -2.96
N VAL A 342 -29.97 2.85 -2.32
CA VAL A 342 -30.05 3.01 -0.86
C VAL A 342 -31.52 2.96 -0.43
N GLY A 343 -31.78 2.69 0.84
CA GLY A 343 -33.15 2.64 1.36
C GLY A 343 -33.82 4.00 1.38
N LYS A 344 -35.16 4.02 1.25
CA LYS A 344 -35.98 5.25 1.29
C LYS A 344 -35.77 6.07 2.57
N THR A 345 -35.35 5.43 3.66
CA THR A 345 -34.97 6.10 4.92
C THR A 345 -33.84 7.12 4.76
N MET A 346 -33.02 7.00 3.71
CA MET A 346 -31.91 7.91 3.41
C MET A 346 -32.34 9.11 2.56
N TYR A 347 -33.52 9.09 1.93
CA TYR A 347 -33.86 10.02 0.85
C TYR A 347 -33.90 11.47 1.33
N GLU A 348 -34.44 11.73 2.52
CA GLU A 348 -34.44 13.08 3.10
C GLU A 348 -33.02 13.60 3.35
N SER A 349 -32.11 12.76 3.85
CA SER A 349 -30.70 13.15 4.04
C SER A 349 -29.95 13.35 2.72
N VAL A 350 -30.23 12.51 1.72
CA VAL A 350 -29.71 12.68 0.35
C VAL A 350 -30.19 14.01 -0.25
N LYS A 351 -31.48 14.31 -0.10
CA LYS A 351 -32.08 15.57 -0.55
C LYS A 351 -31.40 16.77 0.11
N LYS A 352 -31.24 16.76 1.44
CA LYS A 352 -30.52 17.82 2.18
C LYS A 352 -29.09 18.00 1.67
N ALA A 353 -28.39 16.91 1.37
CA ALA A 353 -27.02 16.98 0.84
C ALA A 353 -26.99 17.64 -0.54
N ASN A 354 -27.92 17.25 -1.42
CA ASN A 354 -28.07 17.82 -2.75
C ASN A 354 -28.38 19.32 -2.71
N GLU A 355 -29.31 19.74 -1.84
CA GLU A 355 -29.68 21.14 -1.61
C GLU A 355 -28.52 22.00 -1.10
N LYS A 356 -27.57 21.39 -0.37
CA LYS A 356 -26.32 22.03 0.07
C LYS A 356 -25.21 22.05 -0.99
N GLY A 357 -25.48 21.55 -2.20
CA GLY A 357 -24.49 21.54 -3.29
C GLY A 357 -23.39 20.50 -3.11
N ILE A 358 -23.60 19.49 -2.28
CA ILE A 358 -22.64 18.38 -2.11
C ILE A 358 -22.70 17.48 -3.34
N PHE A 359 -21.54 17.05 -3.85
CA PHE A 359 -21.48 16.05 -4.91
C PHE A 359 -21.87 14.68 -4.36
N LEU A 360 -22.83 14.00 -5.00
CA LEU A 360 -23.33 12.70 -4.59
C LEU A 360 -23.06 11.68 -5.70
N GLY A 361 -22.17 10.72 -5.46
CA GLY A 361 -21.83 9.64 -6.40
C GLY A 361 -22.36 8.28 -5.93
N MET A 362 -22.75 7.41 -6.85
CA MET A 362 -23.20 6.05 -6.55
C MET A 362 -22.28 5.01 -7.18
N THR A 363 -21.76 4.12 -6.35
CA THR A 363 -21.10 2.85 -6.70
C THR A 363 -21.90 1.68 -6.10
N SER A 364 -21.38 0.46 -6.24
CA SER A 364 -22.01 -0.75 -5.73
C SER A 364 -21.12 -1.48 -4.71
N GLN A 365 -21.76 -2.14 -3.74
CA GLN A 365 -21.14 -3.12 -2.85
C GLN A 365 -20.77 -4.41 -3.58
N CYS A 366 -21.41 -4.68 -4.72
CA CYS A 366 -21.03 -5.77 -5.58
C CYS A 366 -19.61 -5.52 -6.07
N ILE A 367 -18.72 -6.51 -5.88
CA ILE A 367 -17.31 -6.41 -6.25
C ILE A 367 -17.16 -6.05 -7.73
N ASP A 368 -18.00 -6.63 -8.58
CA ASP A 368 -18.05 -6.37 -10.01
C ASP A 368 -19.48 -6.06 -10.45
N GLY A 369 -19.59 -5.31 -11.54
CA GLY A 369 -20.84 -4.84 -12.14
C GLY A 369 -20.87 -3.34 -12.40
N ARG A 370 -21.85 -2.93 -13.21
CA ARG A 370 -22.14 -1.53 -13.54
C ARG A 370 -23.42 -1.09 -12.84
N VAL A 371 -23.40 0.05 -12.14
CA VAL A 371 -24.63 0.64 -11.61
C VAL A 371 -25.56 1.03 -12.76
N ARG A 372 -26.86 0.75 -12.59
CA ARG A 372 -27.89 1.08 -13.58
C ARG A 372 -29.16 1.52 -12.87
N MET A 373 -29.09 2.73 -12.33
CA MET A 373 -30.15 3.33 -11.50
C MET A 373 -31.46 3.60 -12.27
N THR A 374 -31.46 3.50 -13.61
CA THR A 374 -32.67 3.71 -14.42
C THR A 374 -33.62 2.50 -14.46
N VAL A 375 -33.17 1.31 -14.04
CA VAL A 375 -33.96 0.07 -14.11
C VAL A 375 -35.13 0.09 -13.13
N TYR A 376 -34.86 0.40 -11.85
CA TYR A 376 -35.86 0.37 -10.78
C TYR A 376 -36.32 1.78 -10.40
N GLU A 377 -37.55 1.88 -9.89
CA GLU A 377 -38.13 3.14 -9.39
C GLU A 377 -37.24 3.80 -8.34
N SER A 378 -36.76 3.01 -7.36
CA SER A 378 -35.88 3.49 -6.30
C SER A 378 -34.57 4.11 -6.82
N GLY A 379 -34.06 3.63 -7.95
CA GLY A 379 -32.88 4.22 -8.59
C GLY A 379 -33.21 5.52 -9.31
N ARG A 380 -34.36 5.61 -9.98
CA ARG A 380 -34.84 6.84 -10.63
C ARG A 380 -35.11 7.95 -9.60
N ASP A 381 -35.74 7.61 -8.48
CA ASP A 381 -35.92 8.54 -7.36
C ASP A 381 -34.57 9.12 -6.88
N LEU A 382 -33.54 8.28 -6.76
CA LEU A 382 -32.21 8.72 -6.33
C LEU A 382 -31.51 9.60 -7.37
N LEU A 383 -31.71 9.35 -8.67
CA LEU A 383 -31.24 10.23 -9.74
C LEU A 383 -31.90 11.61 -9.64
N ASP A 384 -33.22 11.66 -9.40
CA ASP A 384 -33.98 12.90 -9.21
C ASP A 384 -33.53 13.66 -7.95
N LEU A 385 -33.10 12.92 -6.91
CA LEU A 385 -32.47 13.47 -5.71
C LEU A 385 -31.03 13.95 -5.93
N GLY A 386 -30.48 13.85 -7.15
CA GLY A 386 -29.20 14.43 -7.54
C GLY A 386 -27.99 13.51 -7.37
N ILE A 387 -28.20 12.21 -7.13
CA ILE A 387 -27.13 11.21 -7.15
C ILE A 387 -26.68 10.94 -8.57
N VAL A 388 -25.36 10.87 -8.76
CA VAL A 388 -24.70 10.60 -10.04
C VAL A 388 -24.23 9.15 -10.07
N PRO A 389 -24.69 8.31 -11.01
CA PRO A 389 -24.18 6.95 -11.17
C PRO A 389 -22.72 7.00 -11.66
N LEU A 390 -21.83 6.30 -10.98
CA LEU A 390 -20.40 6.23 -11.34
C LEU A 390 -20.08 4.95 -12.12
N GLU A 391 -21.04 4.51 -12.93
CA GLU A 391 -20.90 3.41 -13.87
C GLU A 391 -20.36 2.13 -13.20
N ASN A 392 -19.19 1.64 -13.59
CA ASN A 392 -18.56 0.46 -13.01
C ASN A 392 -17.26 0.80 -12.25
N MET A 393 -17.14 2.04 -11.79
CA MET A 393 -16.01 2.47 -10.97
C MET A 393 -16.04 1.77 -9.61
N ILE A 394 -14.90 1.22 -9.20
CA ILE A 394 -14.73 0.58 -7.89
C ILE A 394 -14.96 1.63 -6.78
N PRO A 395 -15.66 1.32 -5.68
CA PRO A 395 -15.96 2.28 -4.61
C PRO A 395 -14.73 3.01 -4.05
N GLU A 396 -13.64 2.27 -3.82
CA GLU A 396 -12.36 2.78 -3.36
C GLU A 396 -11.73 3.76 -4.37
N VAL A 397 -11.80 3.44 -5.66
CA VAL A 397 -11.33 4.30 -6.76
C VAL A 397 -12.19 5.56 -6.86
N ALA A 398 -13.51 5.43 -6.73
CA ALA A 398 -14.44 6.55 -6.75
C ALA A 398 -14.22 7.53 -5.59
N LEU A 399 -13.92 7.01 -4.39
CA LEU A 399 -13.52 7.85 -3.25
C LEU A 399 -12.27 8.67 -3.59
N VAL A 400 -11.22 8.01 -4.06
CA VAL A 400 -9.94 8.65 -4.40
C VAL A 400 -10.11 9.65 -5.55
N LYS A 401 -10.84 9.28 -6.60
CA LYS A 401 -11.14 10.15 -7.73
C LYS A 401 -11.93 11.39 -7.30
N ALA A 402 -12.89 11.23 -6.39
CA ALA A 402 -13.65 12.36 -5.86
C ALA A 402 -12.78 13.31 -5.02
N MET A 403 -11.89 12.79 -4.16
CA MET A 403 -10.93 13.62 -3.42
C MET A 403 -10.03 14.42 -4.37
N TRP A 404 -9.52 13.77 -5.42
CA TRP A 404 -8.71 14.41 -6.44
C TRP A 404 -9.51 15.44 -7.26
N ALA A 405 -10.72 15.08 -7.73
CA ALA A 405 -11.58 15.97 -8.50
C ALA A 405 -11.92 17.24 -7.72
N MET A 406 -12.18 17.13 -6.42
CA MET A 406 -12.47 18.27 -5.54
C MET A 406 -11.27 19.17 -5.27
N GLY A 407 -10.06 18.60 -5.22
CA GLY A 407 -8.83 19.39 -5.16
C GLY A 407 -8.54 20.16 -6.45
N ASN A 408 -9.14 19.76 -7.57
CA ASN A 408 -8.86 20.27 -8.91
C ASN A 408 -10.06 20.93 -9.60
N SER A 409 -11.13 21.23 -8.87
CA SER A 409 -12.36 21.85 -9.38
C SER A 409 -12.81 23.02 -8.51
N GLN A 410 -13.49 23.99 -9.11
CA GLN A 410 -14.04 25.15 -8.40
C GLN A 410 -15.48 24.94 -7.92
N ASN A 411 -16.23 24.06 -8.59
CA ASN A 411 -17.65 23.85 -8.33
C ASN A 411 -18.07 22.39 -8.53
N ARG A 412 -19.31 22.08 -8.09
CA ARG A 412 -19.91 20.74 -8.15
C ARG A 412 -20.03 20.20 -9.57
N ASP A 413 -20.31 21.05 -10.57
CA ASP A 413 -20.52 20.61 -11.94
C ASP A 413 -19.21 20.16 -12.60
N GLU A 414 -18.12 20.87 -12.33
CA GLU A 414 -16.76 20.45 -12.73
C GLU A 414 -16.39 19.10 -12.08
N VAL A 415 -16.66 18.93 -10.79
CA VAL A 415 -16.46 17.65 -10.10
C VAL A 415 -17.26 16.55 -10.80
N LYS A 416 -18.55 16.79 -11.07
CA LYS A 416 -19.41 15.81 -11.76
C LYS A 416 -18.86 15.45 -13.13
N LYS A 417 -18.40 16.43 -13.91
CA LYS A 417 -17.80 16.19 -15.23
C LYS A 417 -16.56 15.31 -15.11
N ILE A 418 -15.63 15.65 -14.21
CA ILE A 418 -14.40 14.87 -13.98
C ILE A 418 -14.72 13.45 -13.52
N MET A 419 -15.70 13.28 -12.62
CA MET A 419 -16.07 11.96 -12.11
C MET A 419 -16.60 11.04 -13.22
N LEU A 420 -17.30 11.57 -14.21
CA LEU A 420 -17.85 10.82 -15.35
C LEU A 420 -16.87 10.67 -16.53
N GLU A 421 -15.80 11.45 -16.59
CA GLU A 421 -14.77 11.38 -17.62
C GLU A 421 -13.82 10.21 -17.34
N ASN A 422 -13.53 9.38 -18.34
CA ASN A 422 -12.52 8.31 -18.21
C ASN A 422 -11.12 8.91 -18.39
N ILE A 423 -10.28 8.90 -17.35
CA ILE A 423 -8.98 9.59 -17.34
C ILE A 423 -7.82 8.60 -17.41
N ALA A 424 -7.91 7.52 -16.64
CA ALA A 424 -6.85 6.54 -16.41
C ALA A 424 -7.42 5.12 -16.36
N SER A 425 -8.34 4.82 -17.29
CA SER A 425 -8.98 3.50 -17.45
C SER A 425 -9.77 3.01 -16.24
N GLU A 426 -10.28 3.92 -15.40
CA GLU A 426 -11.10 3.58 -14.24
C GLU A 426 -12.52 3.11 -14.63
N LEU A 427 -12.96 3.48 -15.83
CA LEU A 427 -14.20 3.00 -16.46
C LEU A 427 -13.86 2.01 -17.57
N SER A 428 -14.57 0.89 -17.62
CA SER A 428 -14.54 -0.02 -18.78
C SER A 428 -15.80 0.18 -19.63
N ASN A 429 -15.76 -0.26 -20.89
CA ASN A 429 -16.91 -0.25 -21.79
C ASN A 429 -17.92 -1.33 -21.40
#